data_AF-A0A1F4D009-F1
#
_entry.id   AF-A0A1F4D009-F1
#
_cell.length_a   1.000
_cell.length_b   1.000
_cell.length_c   1.000
_cell.angle_alpha   90.00
_cell.angle_beta   90.00
_cell.angle_gamma   90.00
#
_symmetry.space_group_name_H-M   'P 1'
#
loop_
_entity.id
_entity.type
_entity.pdbx_description
1 polymer ?
#
loop_
_entity_poly.entity_id
_entity_poly.type
_entity_poly.pdbx_seq_one_letter_code
_entity_poly.pdbx_strand_id
1 'polypeptide(L)'
;MSTTGTLWRTAVILLLAISGAVAAFATMAPPPEAQLLPERAALVEALPIDTDDALVPSPASYIREEQFQRGDTLAAFLSRLGIAEPHVGRLIKLNALRSLRPGMNVSAVVSAEGMPLSLSFFNGRDALLEITPDGRVAERRAAFETRPAMKSSVIRSSLFAAADAAEIPDSVAMQLADVFSGDIDFHRDLRKDDRFTVVYEVHSLLGRPVRAGRVLAAEFVNQGRTFRAVHFGSSYYTPEGKNLRKAFLRSPLEFSRVSSGFGRRLHPLFRTWRAHEGIDYAAPTGTRVRAVGDAVVEFAGLKGGYGKVVILRHQGRYTTVYAHLSRIAVQRGARVAQNDTIGFVGQSGWATGPHLHYEFRIAGQARNPFSIAMPAAQPLPAQQLPAFLADAEPLVARLELLADLTTLAQGD
;
A
#
# COMPACT_ATOMS: atom_id res chain seq x y z
N MET A 1 -87.52 39.96 29.99
CA MET A 1 -88.52 40.01 31.09
C MET A 1 -89.05 38.60 31.22
N SER A 2 -89.07 37.87 32.33
CA SER A 2 -88.82 38.11 33.77
C SER A 2 -89.10 36.71 34.38
N THR A 3 -88.11 36.00 34.91
CA THR A 3 -87.91 35.80 36.37
C THR A 3 -89.14 35.20 37.08
N THR A 4 -89.12 33.89 37.38
CA THR A 4 -88.76 33.26 38.68
C THR A 4 -89.92 33.12 39.68
N GLY A 5 -89.96 31.93 40.30
CA GLY A 5 -90.41 31.71 41.67
C GLY A 5 -91.89 31.35 41.85
N THR A 6 -92.35 30.66 42.90
CA THR A 6 -91.73 29.86 43.98
C THR A 6 -92.90 29.21 44.77
N LEU A 7 -92.64 28.14 45.53
CA LEU A 7 -93.36 27.70 46.76
C LEU A 7 -94.76 27.03 46.65
N TRP A 8 -94.96 25.85 47.26
CA TRP A 8 -95.49 25.69 48.63
C TRP A 8 -95.44 24.22 49.12
N ARG A 9 -95.23 24.08 50.44
CA ARG A 9 -95.21 22.92 51.36
C ARG A 9 -96.59 22.31 51.71
N THR A 10 -96.55 21.11 52.34
CA THR A 10 -97.37 20.47 53.44
C THR A 10 -97.83 19.05 53.06
N ALA A 11 -97.85 17.97 53.86
CA ALA A 11 -97.46 17.61 55.24
C ALA A 11 -97.60 16.05 55.38
N VAL A 12 -96.68 15.29 56.01
CA VAL A 12 -96.72 14.69 57.40
C VAL A 12 -97.25 13.22 57.47
N ILE A 13 -96.36 12.21 57.68
CA ILE A 13 -96.12 11.35 58.90
C ILE A 13 -97.00 10.06 58.93
N LEU A 14 -96.63 8.81 59.29
CA LEU A 14 -95.47 8.13 59.94
C LEU A 14 -95.45 6.62 59.54
N LEU A 15 -94.29 5.97 59.78
CA LEU A 15 -93.87 4.54 59.87
C LEU A 15 -94.97 3.44 60.03
N LEU A 16 -94.78 2.14 59.71
CA LEU A 16 -93.66 1.17 59.77
C LEU A 16 -94.02 0.02 58.77
N ALA A 17 -93.14 -0.38 57.84
CA ALA A 17 -92.19 -1.51 57.93
C ALA A 17 -92.71 -2.87 57.38
N ILE A 18 -91.74 -3.64 56.86
CA ILE A 18 -91.80 -5.05 56.42
C ILE A 18 -92.35 -5.23 54.99
N SER A 19 -91.53 -4.95 53.98
CA SER A 19 -90.72 -5.95 53.25
C SER A 19 -91.52 -7.15 52.73
N GLY A 20 -91.97 -7.05 51.48
CA GLY A 20 -92.49 -8.14 50.67
C GLY A 20 -92.03 -7.95 49.23
N ALA A 21 -91.10 -8.80 48.81
CA ALA A 21 -90.45 -8.78 47.51
C ALA A 21 -91.44 -9.06 46.37
N VAL A 22 -91.23 -8.41 45.22
CA VAL A 22 -91.63 -8.94 43.92
C VAL A 22 -90.43 -8.86 42.99
N ALA A 23 -89.94 -10.03 42.61
CA ALA A 23 -88.87 -10.23 41.65
C ALA A 23 -89.37 -9.90 40.24
N ALA A 24 -88.64 -9.06 39.51
CA ALA A 24 -88.70 -8.98 38.06
C ALA A 24 -87.44 -9.63 37.50
N PHE A 25 -87.62 -10.77 36.83
CA PHE A 25 -86.55 -11.49 36.15
C PHE A 25 -86.07 -10.68 34.94
N ALA A 26 -84.86 -10.13 35.01
CA ALA A 26 -84.08 -9.81 33.83
C ALA A 26 -83.16 -11.00 33.55
N THR A 27 -83.41 -11.72 32.46
CA THR A 27 -82.51 -12.78 31.99
C THR A 27 -81.26 -12.14 31.40
N MET A 28 -80.26 -11.89 32.24
CA MET A 28 -78.91 -11.59 31.75
C MET A 28 -78.31 -12.90 31.25
N ALA A 29 -77.99 -12.96 29.96
CA ALA A 29 -77.21 -14.03 29.38
C ALA A 29 -75.92 -14.22 30.20
N PRO A 30 -75.50 -15.46 30.49
CA PRO A 30 -74.28 -15.70 31.23
C PRO A 30 -73.11 -15.04 30.50
N PRO A 31 -72.16 -14.41 31.23
CA PRO A 31 -70.94 -13.93 30.61
C PRO A 31 -70.25 -15.10 29.89
N PRO A 32 -69.59 -14.86 28.74
CA PRO A 32 -68.85 -15.92 28.08
C PRO A 32 -67.90 -16.54 29.11
N GLU A 33 -67.97 -17.86 29.26
CA GLU A 33 -67.08 -18.62 30.14
C GLU A 33 -65.68 -18.08 29.95
N ALA A 34 -65.10 -17.57 31.04
CA ALA A 34 -63.70 -17.24 31.06
C ALA A 34 -62.98 -18.51 30.61
N GLN A 35 -62.52 -18.55 29.36
CA GLN A 35 -61.59 -19.56 28.92
C GLN A 35 -60.45 -19.46 29.92
N LEU A 36 -60.39 -20.42 30.83
CA LEU A 36 -59.22 -20.71 31.62
C LEU A 36 -58.15 -20.97 30.57
N LEU A 37 -57.42 -19.92 30.20
CA LEU A 37 -56.16 -20.08 29.50
C LEU A 37 -55.41 -21.10 30.35
N PRO A 38 -55.03 -22.27 29.81
CA PRO A 38 -54.32 -23.25 30.60
C PRO A 38 -53.15 -22.49 31.22
N GLU A 39 -53.09 -22.49 32.54
CA GLU A 39 -52.01 -21.86 33.29
C GLU A 39 -50.73 -22.40 32.67
N ARG A 40 -50.03 -21.54 31.91
CA ARG A 40 -48.79 -21.93 31.25
C ARG A 40 -47.78 -22.08 32.36
N ALA A 41 -47.76 -23.22 33.02
CA ALA A 41 -46.66 -23.64 33.84
C ALA A 41 -45.44 -23.65 32.91
N ALA A 42 -44.53 -22.69 33.09
CA ALA A 42 -43.24 -22.74 32.46
C ALA A 42 -42.55 -24.00 33.02
N LEU A 43 -42.59 -25.09 32.25
CA LEU A 43 -41.74 -26.23 32.52
C LEU A 43 -40.31 -25.75 32.23
N VAL A 44 -39.67 -25.20 33.26
CA VAL A 44 -38.22 -25.02 33.26
C VAL A 44 -37.65 -26.41 33.47
N GLU A 45 -37.56 -27.16 32.39
CA GLU A 45 -36.73 -28.35 32.35
C GLU A 45 -35.28 -27.86 32.44
N ALA A 46 -34.76 -27.82 33.67
CA ALA A 46 -33.34 -27.69 33.88
C ALA A 46 -32.73 -28.98 33.35
N LEU A 47 -32.35 -28.98 32.07
CA LEU A 47 -31.49 -30.01 31.52
C LEU A 47 -30.28 -30.09 32.48
N PRO A 48 -30.03 -31.24 33.12
CA PRO A 48 -28.80 -31.42 33.87
C PRO A 48 -27.68 -31.27 32.84
N ILE A 49 -27.04 -30.11 32.84
CA ILE A 49 -25.70 -30.00 32.28
C ILE A 49 -24.89 -30.84 33.25
N ASP A 50 -24.58 -32.07 32.87
CA ASP A 50 -23.53 -32.84 33.53
C ASP A 50 -22.30 -31.94 33.50
N THR A 51 -22.00 -31.30 34.62
CA THR A 51 -20.72 -30.64 34.85
C THR A 51 -19.70 -31.73 35.16
N ASP A 52 -19.63 -32.75 34.30
CA ASP A 52 -18.37 -33.44 34.10
C ASP A 52 -17.49 -32.43 33.35
N ASP A 53 -16.84 -31.56 34.13
CA ASP A 53 -15.70 -30.72 33.71
C ASP A 53 -14.58 -31.56 33.02
N ALA A 54 -14.72 -32.89 33.03
CA ALA A 54 -13.85 -33.87 32.41
C ALA A 54 -14.16 -34.17 30.91
N LEU A 55 -15.29 -33.76 30.34
CA LEU A 55 -15.67 -34.17 28.97
C LEU A 55 -15.15 -33.27 27.84
N VAL A 56 -14.65 -32.07 28.16
CA VAL A 56 -13.83 -31.29 27.22
C VAL A 56 -12.40 -31.35 27.72
N PRO A 57 -11.51 -32.19 27.15
CA PRO A 57 -10.11 -32.17 27.55
C PRO A 57 -9.60 -30.74 27.36
N SER A 58 -9.15 -30.11 28.44
CA SER A 58 -8.47 -28.81 28.37
C SER A 58 -7.41 -28.91 27.27
N PRO A 59 -7.44 -28.01 26.27
CA PRO A 59 -6.54 -28.13 25.15
C PRO A 59 -5.10 -28.11 25.68
N ALA A 60 -4.32 -29.15 25.33
CA ALA A 60 -2.95 -29.32 25.80
C ALA A 60 -2.05 -28.12 25.43
N SER A 61 -2.46 -27.35 24.42
CA SER A 61 -1.89 -26.06 24.07
C SER A 61 -2.91 -25.13 23.44
N TYR A 62 -2.62 -23.83 23.50
CA TYR A 62 -3.40 -22.78 22.89
C TYR A 62 -2.53 -21.90 22.00
N ILE A 63 -3.12 -21.38 20.94
CA ILE A 63 -2.49 -20.39 20.06
C ILE A 63 -2.87 -19.00 20.56
N ARG A 64 -1.88 -18.14 20.75
CA ARG A 64 -2.05 -16.71 21.09
C ARG A 64 -1.34 -15.89 20.03
N GLU A 65 -2.04 -14.91 19.49
CA GLU A 65 -1.50 -14.03 18.47
C GLU A 65 -1.60 -12.59 18.93
N GLU A 66 -0.46 -11.94 19.09
CA GLU A 66 -0.37 -10.58 19.61
C GLU A 66 0.44 -9.71 18.67
N GLN A 67 0.08 -8.42 18.61
CA GLN A 67 0.88 -7.41 17.94
C GLN A 67 1.84 -6.77 18.93
N PHE A 68 3.10 -6.64 18.54
CA PHE A 68 4.09 -5.89 19.30
C PHE A 68 3.79 -4.39 19.15
N GLN A 69 3.55 -3.68 20.26
CA GLN A 69 3.07 -2.30 20.27
C GLN A 69 4.19 -1.31 20.59
N ARG A 70 3.95 -0.03 20.32
CA ARG A 70 4.89 1.04 20.68
C ARG A 70 4.93 1.17 22.20
N GLY A 71 6.12 1.02 22.78
CA GLY A 71 6.32 1.08 24.23
C GLY A 71 6.34 -0.28 24.93
N ASP A 72 6.07 -1.39 24.22
CA ASP A 72 6.18 -2.73 24.79
C ASP A 72 7.64 -3.06 25.19
N THR A 73 7.79 -3.70 26.35
CA THR A 73 9.01 -4.45 26.67
C THR A 73 8.84 -5.89 26.19
N LEU A 74 9.95 -6.57 25.83
CA LEU A 74 9.88 -7.98 25.42
C LEU A 74 9.27 -8.86 26.53
N ALA A 75 9.57 -8.58 27.80
CA ALA A 75 9.04 -9.34 28.93
C ALA A 75 7.52 -9.21 29.05
N ALA A 76 7.00 -7.98 29.03
CA ALA A 76 5.56 -7.73 29.09
C ALA A 76 4.83 -8.31 27.87
N PHE A 77 5.43 -8.19 26.69
CA PHE A 77 4.87 -8.75 25.45
C PHE A 77 4.79 -10.28 25.47
N LEU A 78 5.86 -10.97 25.87
CA LEU A 78 5.87 -12.44 25.99
C LEU A 78 4.88 -12.92 27.05
N SER A 79 4.72 -12.17 28.15
CA SER A 79 3.71 -12.45 29.16
C SER A 79 2.29 -12.30 28.61
N ARG A 80 2.05 -11.28 27.76
CA ARG A 80 0.76 -11.08 27.07
C ARG A 80 0.43 -12.20 26.08
N LEU A 81 1.45 -12.84 25.50
CA LEU A 81 1.30 -14.08 24.72
C LEU A 81 0.98 -15.32 25.58
N GLY A 82 0.88 -15.18 26.91
CA GLY A 82 0.54 -16.25 27.84
C GLY A 82 1.73 -17.10 28.30
N ILE A 83 2.96 -16.62 28.11
CA ILE A 83 4.19 -17.33 28.49
C ILE A 83 4.56 -17.02 29.95
N ALA A 84 4.84 -18.05 30.75
CA ALA A 84 5.18 -17.90 32.16
C ALA A 84 6.62 -17.39 32.40
N GLU A 85 6.82 -16.69 33.52
CA GLU A 85 8.09 -16.03 33.93
C GLU A 85 9.40 -16.84 33.80
N PRO A 86 9.49 -18.14 34.17
CA PRO A 86 10.75 -18.87 33.98
C PRO A 86 11.15 -19.01 32.51
N HIS A 87 10.18 -18.97 31.58
CA HIS A 87 10.42 -19.09 30.15
C HIS A 87 10.66 -17.73 29.48
N VAL A 88 10.01 -16.66 29.96
CA VAL A 88 10.23 -15.28 29.50
C VAL A 88 11.70 -14.89 29.63
N GLY A 89 12.30 -15.09 30.81
CA GLY A 89 13.69 -14.71 31.08
C GLY A 89 14.73 -15.38 30.17
N ARG A 90 14.43 -16.57 29.65
CA ARG A 90 15.27 -17.27 28.65
C ARG A 90 15.06 -16.69 27.25
N LEU A 91 13.82 -16.47 26.84
CA LEU A 91 13.47 -15.98 25.51
C LEU A 91 13.99 -14.56 25.27
N ILE A 92 13.89 -13.64 26.23
CA ILE A 92 14.35 -12.25 26.06
C ILE A 92 15.85 -12.12 25.70
N LYS A 93 16.64 -13.16 25.96
CA LYS A 93 18.08 -13.21 25.64
C LYS A 93 18.34 -13.53 24.16
N LEU A 94 17.35 -14.07 23.45
CA LEU A 94 17.48 -14.44 22.04
C LEU A 94 17.58 -13.21 21.15
N ASN A 95 18.64 -13.14 20.33
CA ASN A 95 18.84 -12.04 19.39
C ASN A 95 17.70 -11.93 18.36
N ALA A 96 17.04 -13.05 18.02
CA ALA A 96 15.92 -13.06 17.09
C ALA A 96 14.78 -12.14 17.56
N LEU A 97 14.43 -12.14 18.86
CA LEU A 97 13.34 -11.31 19.39
C LEU A 97 13.69 -9.81 19.43
N ARG A 98 14.98 -9.44 19.34
CA ARG A 98 15.39 -8.03 19.20
C ARG A 98 15.06 -7.43 17.84
N SER A 99 14.72 -8.27 16.85
CA SER A 99 14.27 -7.82 15.54
C SER A 99 12.80 -7.36 15.53
N LEU A 100 12.04 -7.65 16.59
CA LEU A 100 10.66 -7.19 16.71
C LEU A 100 10.57 -5.65 16.68
N ARG A 101 9.55 -5.14 16.00
CA ARG A 101 9.24 -3.73 15.81
C ARG A 101 7.75 -3.52 16.06
N PRO A 102 7.35 -2.31 16.51
CA PRO A 102 5.95 -1.97 16.63
C PRO A 102 5.20 -2.28 15.33
N GLY A 103 4.06 -2.96 15.43
CA GLY A 103 3.24 -3.42 14.31
C GLY A 103 3.44 -4.88 13.91
N MET A 104 4.52 -5.54 14.34
CA MET A 104 4.78 -6.95 14.02
C MET A 104 3.87 -7.89 14.81
N ASN A 105 3.28 -8.87 14.11
CA ASN A 105 2.48 -9.91 14.74
C ASN A 105 3.36 -11.11 15.10
N VAL A 106 3.16 -11.64 16.31
CA VAL A 106 3.80 -12.86 16.79
C VAL A 106 2.72 -13.85 17.17
N SER A 107 2.83 -15.07 16.65
CA SER A 107 1.98 -16.20 17.01
C SER A 107 2.77 -17.12 17.94
N ALA A 108 2.23 -17.42 19.11
CA ALA A 108 2.81 -18.32 20.08
C ALA A 108 1.89 -19.51 20.31
N VAL A 109 2.45 -20.71 20.22
CA VAL A 109 1.80 -21.92 20.73
C VAL A 109 2.32 -22.14 22.13
N VAL A 110 1.41 -22.17 23.12
CA VAL A 110 1.77 -22.23 24.54
C VAL A 110 0.97 -23.35 25.20
N SER A 111 1.60 -24.14 26.08
CA SER A 111 0.91 -25.20 26.84
C SER A 111 -0.05 -24.62 27.89
N ALA A 112 -0.92 -25.46 28.46
CA ALA A 112 -1.81 -25.07 29.55
C ALA A 112 -1.07 -24.45 30.76
N GLU A 113 0.19 -24.84 30.99
CA GLU A 113 1.06 -24.38 32.07
C GLU A 113 1.88 -23.12 31.72
N GLY A 114 1.66 -22.53 30.54
CA GLY A 114 2.40 -21.35 30.09
C GLY A 114 3.78 -21.64 29.49
N MET A 115 4.06 -22.90 29.11
CA MET A 115 5.32 -23.28 28.45
C MET A 115 5.25 -22.95 26.95
N PRO A 116 6.21 -22.18 26.39
CA PRO A 116 6.22 -21.87 24.97
C PRO A 116 6.64 -23.11 24.17
N LEU A 117 5.73 -23.62 23.34
CA LEU A 117 5.96 -24.73 22.41
C LEU A 117 6.54 -24.24 21.08
N SER A 118 6.10 -23.07 20.61
CA SER A 118 6.74 -22.37 19.50
C SER A 118 6.39 -20.89 19.53
N LEU A 119 7.29 -20.05 19.02
CA LEU A 119 6.99 -18.66 18.67
C LEU A 119 7.32 -18.45 17.19
N SER A 120 6.40 -17.86 16.45
CA SER A 120 6.60 -17.58 15.04
C SER A 120 6.25 -16.12 14.70
N PHE A 121 7.10 -15.48 13.91
CA PHE A 121 6.86 -14.14 13.42
C PHE A 121 7.61 -13.87 12.12
N PHE A 122 7.04 -12.99 11.30
CA PHE A 122 7.64 -12.58 10.04
C PHE A 122 8.83 -11.65 10.28
N ASN A 123 9.97 -11.89 9.64
CA ASN A 123 11.19 -11.08 9.82
C ASN A 123 11.14 -9.69 9.13
N GLY A 124 10.04 -9.37 8.45
CA GLY A 124 9.88 -8.11 7.71
C GLY A 124 10.44 -8.14 6.28
N ARG A 125 11.03 -9.26 5.83
CA ARG A 125 11.60 -9.42 4.48
C ARG A 125 10.87 -10.52 3.71
N ASP A 126 11.28 -11.76 3.88
CA ASP A 126 10.82 -12.91 3.10
C ASP A 126 10.84 -14.22 3.88
N ALA A 127 11.06 -14.18 5.19
CA ALA A 127 11.13 -15.36 6.03
C ALA A 127 10.27 -15.27 7.29
N LEU A 128 9.73 -16.42 7.67
CA LEU A 128 9.13 -16.67 8.97
C LEU A 128 10.24 -17.21 9.89
N LEU A 129 10.45 -16.53 11.00
CA LEU A 129 11.29 -17.05 12.08
C LEU A 129 10.43 -17.89 12.99
N GLU A 130 10.90 -19.09 13.30
CA GLU A 130 10.28 -20.03 14.23
C GLU A 130 11.28 -20.32 15.36
N ILE A 131 10.85 -20.08 16.59
CA ILE A 131 11.64 -20.32 17.80
C ILE A 131 11.04 -21.53 18.52
N THR A 132 11.84 -22.58 18.66
CA THR A 132 11.46 -23.82 19.34
C THR A 132 11.68 -23.71 20.86
N PRO A 133 11.15 -24.65 21.67
CA PRO A 133 11.22 -24.58 23.12
C PRO A 133 12.63 -24.61 23.69
N ASP A 134 13.61 -25.15 22.96
CA ASP A 134 15.03 -25.16 23.34
C ASP A 134 15.76 -23.85 22.98
N GLY A 135 15.06 -22.88 22.37
CA GLY A 135 15.61 -21.59 21.97
C GLY A 135 16.35 -21.61 20.64
N ARG A 136 16.30 -22.72 19.89
CA ARG A 136 16.77 -22.74 18.50
C ARG A 136 15.87 -21.86 17.64
N VAL A 137 16.50 -21.18 16.69
CA VAL A 137 15.81 -20.33 15.73
C VAL A 137 15.95 -20.98 14.36
N ALA A 138 14.84 -21.35 13.76
CA ALA A 138 14.76 -21.76 12.38
C ALA A 138 14.24 -20.61 11.52
N GLU A 139 14.86 -20.37 10.38
CA GLU A 139 14.38 -19.44 9.38
C GLU A 139 13.82 -20.23 8.20
N ARG A 140 12.56 -19.97 7.86
CA ARG A 140 11.90 -20.61 6.73
C ARG A 140 11.39 -19.54 5.79
N ARG A 141 11.58 -19.75 4.49
CA ARG A 141 11.00 -18.85 3.49
C ARG A 141 9.49 -18.79 3.67
N ALA A 142 8.97 -17.58 3.81
CA ALA A 142 7.54 -17.36 4.02
C ALA A 142 6.77 -17.73 2.73
N ALA A 143 5.83 -18.66 2.86
CA ALA A 143 4.91 -19.01 1.78
C ALA A 143 3.77 -17.97 1.74
N PHE A 144 4.00 -16.85 1.08
CA PHE A 144 3.00 -15.80 0.98
C PHE A 144 1.84 -16.23 0.07
N GLU A 145 0.62 -16.04 0.55
CA GLU A 145 -0.54 -15.97 -0.31
C GLU A 145 -0.63 -14.56 -0.89
N THR A 146 -0.63 -14.45 -2.22
CA THR A 146 -0.75 -13.16 -2.89
C THR A 146 -2.15 -13.00 -3.44
N ARG A 147 -2.84 -11.94 -3.03
CA ARG A 147 -4.17 -11.61 -3.52
C ARG A 147 -4.20 -10.16 -3.99
N PRO A 148 -4.91 -9.83 -5.08
CA PRO A 148 -5.11 -8.45 -5.47
C PRO A 148 -6.04 -7.77 -4.45
N ALA A 149 -5.67 -6.57 -4.02
CA ALA A 149 -6.54 -5.64 -3.33
C ALA A 149 -6.81 -4.45 -4.24
N MET A 150 -7.94 -3.80 -4.01
CA MET A 150 -8.37 -2.66 -4.80
C MET A 150 -8.86 -1.54 -3.89
N LYS A 151 -8.41 -0.32 -4.14
CA LYS A 151 -8.75 0.88 -3.35
C LYS A 151 -8.95 2.07 -4.29
N SER A 152 -9.79 3.02 -3.88
CA SER A 152 -9.97 4.31 -4.56
C SER A 152 -9.94 5.44 -3.53
N SER A 153 -9.47 6.61 -3.93
CA SER A 153 -9.39 7.79 -3.07
C SER A 153 -9.44 9.08 -3.88
N VAL A 154 -9.75 10.17 -3.19
CA VAL A 154 -9.88 11.52 -3.73
C VAL A 154 -8.83 12.44 -3.11
N ILE A 155 -8.17 13.21 -3.95
CA ILE A 155 -7.16 14.18 -3.56
C ILE A 155 -7.83 15.36 -2.89
N ARG A 156 -7.49 15.56 -1.60
CA ARG A 156 -7.86 16.77 -0.85
C ARG A 156 -6.67 17.72 -0.66
N SER A 157 -5.48 17.16 -0.49
CA SER A 157 -4.24 17.91 -0.23
C SER A 157 -3.03 17.35 -0.98
N SER A 158 -2.77 16.04 -0.87
CA SER A 158 -1.67 15.36 -1.56
C SER A 158 -2.01 13.90 -1.86
N LEU A 159 -1.22 13.28 -2.75
CA LEU A 159 -1.33 11.85 -3.05
C LEU A 159 -1.16 10.99 -1.80
N PHE A 160 -0.13 11.25 -0.99
CA PHE A 160 0.16 10.47 0.22
C PHE A 160 -0.95 10.62 1.27
N ALA A 161 -1.44 11.84 1.50
CA ALA A 161 -2.54 12.05 2.44
C ALA A 161 -3.85 11.35 1.99
N ALA A 162 -4.11 11.32 0.68
CA ALA A 162 -5.25 10.59 0.13
C ALA A 162 -5.05 9.06 0.18
N ALA A 163 -3.82 8.58 0.02
CA ALA A 163 -3.46 7.17 0.19
C ALA A 163 -3.66 6.73 1.65
N ASP A 164 -3.16 7.53 2.60
CA ASP A 164 -3.33 7.30 4.05
C ASP A 164 -4.81 7.22 4.42
N ALA A 165 -5.62 8.16 3.93
CA ALA A 165 -7.07 8.19 4.18
C ALA A 165 -7.83 6.97 3.63
N ALA A 166 -7.27 6.29 2.62
CA ALA A 166 -7.82 5.07 2.03
C ALA A 166 -7.14 3.78 2.54
N GLU A 167 -6.23 3.90 3.52
CA GLU A 167 -5.41 2.82 4.07
C GLU A 167 -4.53 2.13 2.99
N ILE A 168 -4.08 2.91 2.01
CA ILE A 168 -3.18 2.45 0.96
C ILE A 168 -1.74 2.62 1.47
N PRO A 169 -0.91 1.55 1.49
CA PRO A 169 0.46 1.65 2.01
C PRO A 169 1.33 2.63 1.21
N ASP A 170 2.25 3.33 1.88
CA ASP A 170 3.21 4.27 1.27
C ASP A 170 3.98 3.69 0.09
N SER A 171 4.32 2.39 0.15
CA SER A 171 5.02 1.69 -0.94
C SER A 171 4.20 1.62 -2.23
N VAL A 172 2.88 1.62 -2.12
CA VAL A 172 1.94 1.67 -3.25
C VAL A 172 1.80 3.11 -3.73
N ALA A 173 1.68 4.08 -2.82
CA ALA A 173 1.62 5.50 -3.16
C ALA A 173 2.87 5.98 -3.92
N MET A 174 4.08 5.54 -3.50
CA MET A 174 5.33 5.80 -4.21
C MET A 174 5.33 5.19 -5.62
N GLN A 175 4.86 3.94 -5.77
CA GLN A 175 4.74 3.31 -7.09
C GLN A 175 3.78 4.08 -8.01
N LEU A 176 2.65 4.57 -7.50
CA LEU A 176 1.72 5.41 -8.26
C LEU A 176 2.40 6.71 -8.73
N ALA A 177 3.12 7.38 -7.83
CA ALA A 177 3.86 8.59 -8.16
C ALA A 177 4.89 8.32 -9.27
N ASP A 178 5.64 7.23 -9.17
CA ASP A 178 6.65 6.83 -10.16
C ASP A 178 6.02 6.53 -11.52
N VAL A 179 4.93 5.74 -11.54
CA VAL A 179 4.23 5.32 -12.77
C VAL A 179 3.69 6.52 -13.55
N PHE A 180 3.09 7.49 -12.86
CA PHE A 180 2.45 8.64 -13.52
C PHE A 180 3.30 9.92 -13.54
N SER A 181 4.51 9.91 -12.97
CA SER A 181 5.48 11.04 -13.07
C SER A 181 5.83 11.43 -14.51
N GLY A 182 5.53 10.54 -15.47
CA GLY A 182 5.55 10.81 -16.90
C GLY A 182 4.67 11.99 -17.30
N ASP A 183 3.42 11.92 -16.85
CA ASP A 183 2.28 12.68 -17.34
C ASP A 183 1.73 13.71 -16.34
N ILE A 184 1.97 13.50 -15.04
CA ILE A 184 1.46 14.34 -13.94
C ILE A 184 2.64 14.79 -13.06
N ASP A 185 2.80 16.10 -12.88
CA ASP A 185 3.67 16.65 -11.83
C ASP A 185 2.90 16.71 -10.51
N PHE A 186 3.10 15.71 -9.65
CA PHE A 186 2.36 15.57 -8.38
C PHE A 186 2.55 16.76 -7.41
N HIS A 187 3.53 17.63 -7.62
CA HIS A 187 3.71 18.84 -6.82
C HIS A 187 2.97 20.06 -7.36
N ARG A 188 2.64 20.09 -8.65
CA ARG A 188 2.12 21.29 -9.33
C ARG A 188 0.76 21.08 -9.97
N ASP A 189 0.46 19.87 -10.40
CA ASP A 189 -0.70 19.55 -11.23
C ASP A 189 -1.86 18.98 -10.41
N LEU A 190 -1.60 18.44 -9.21
CA LEU A 190 -2.66 17.93 -8.33
C LEU A 190 -3.61 19.05 -7.90
N ARG A 191 -4.90 18.77 -7.99
CA ARG A 191 -5.99 19.62 -7.54
C ARG A 191 -6.88 18.86 -6.58
N LYS A 192 -7.65 19.62 -5.80
CA LYS A 192 -8.75 19.06 -5.04
C LYS A 192 -9.73 18.38 -6.01
N ASP A 193 -10.28 17.26 -5.60
CA ASP A 193 -11.27 16.47 -6.34
C ASP A 193 -10.70 15.64 -7.52
N ASP A 194 -9.39 15.72 -7.78
CA ASP A 194 -8.70 14.67 -8.53
C ASP A 194 -8.86 13.33 -7.79
N ARG A 195 -8.88 12.21 -8.52
CA ARG A 195 -9.09 10.89 -7.91
C ARG A 195 -8.16 9.86 -8.50
N PHE A 196 -7.92 8.80 -7.75
CA PHE A 196 -7.18 7.65 -8.24
C PHE A 196 -7.76 6.36 -7.72
N THR A 197 -7.59 5.32 -8.53
CA THR A 197 -8.01 3.96 -8.23
C THR A 197 -6.83 3.05 -8.49
N VAL A 198 -6.54 2.13 -7.57
CA VAL A 198 -5.36 1.26 -7.65
C VAL A 198 -5.73 -0.18 -7.33
N VAL A 199 -5.21 -1.10 -8.15
CA VAL A 199 -5.19 -2.54 -7.93
C VAL A 199 -3.76 -2.93 -7.63
N TYR A 200 -3.49 -3.52 -6.47
CA TYR A 200 -2.12 -3.89 -6.04
C TYR A 200 -2.11 -5.24 -5.33
N GLU A 201 -0.95 -5.87 -5.27
CA GLU A 201 -0.76 -7.13 -4.57
C GLU A 201 -0.75 -6.91 -3.05
N VAL A 202 -1.44 -7.78 -2.32
CA VAL A 202 -1.31 -7.94 -0.88
C VAL A 202 -0.75 -9.32 -0.60
N HIS A 203 0.41 -9.35 0.03
CA HIS A 203 1.02 -10.58 0.50
C HIS A 203 0.52 -10.85 1.92
N SER A 204 -0.11 -12.01 2.07
CA SER A 204 -0.64 -12.49 3.33
C SER A 204 0.14 -13.71 3.80
N LEU A 205 0.29 -13.84 5.11
CA LEU A 205 0.88 -15.00 5.76
C LEU A 205 -0.10 -15.47 6.82
N LEU A 206 -0.51 -16.74 6.74
CA LEU A 206 -1.52 -17.34 7.65
C LEU A 206 -2.82 -16.50 7.68
N GLY A 207 -3.29 -16.07 6.51
CA GLY A 207 -4.51 -15.27 6.37
C GLY A 207 -4.39 -13.79 6.76
N ARG A 208 -3.23 -13.33 7.29
CA ARG A 208 -3.01 -11.93 7.69
C ARG A 208 -2.21 -11.17 6.65
N PRO A 209 -2.62 -9.96 6.23
CA PRO A 209 -1.81 -9.11 5.35
C PRO A 209 -0.54 -8.66 6.08
N VAL A 210 0.62 -8.94 5.51
CA VAL A 210 1.92 -8.61 6.11
C VAL A 210 2.67 -7.54 5.34
N ARG A 211 2.44 -7.42 4.03
CA ARG A 211 2.98 -6.32 3.21
C ARG A 211 2.22 -6.16 1.90
N ALA A 212 2.26 -4.94 1.35
CA ALA A 212 1.90 -4.72 -0.04
C ALA A 212 3.04 -5.19 -0.99
N GLY A 213 2.64 -5.60 -2.18
CA GLY A 213 3.50 -5.94 -3.30
C GLY A 213 3.41 -4.88 -4.40
N ARG A 214 3.35 -5.36 -5.64
CA ARG A 214 3.37 -4.51 -6.83
C ARG A 214 2.01 -3.88 -7.11
N VAL A 215 2.00 -2.68 -7.69
CA VAL A 215 0.82 -2.16 -8.40
C VAL A 215 0.58 -3.00 -9.66
N LEU A 216 -0.60 -3.59 -9.77
CA LEU A 216 -1.00 -4.38 -10.94
C LEU A 216 -1.65 -3.48 -11.99
N ALA A 217 -2.50 -2.56 -11.56
CA ALA A 217 -3.07 -1.53 -12.42
C ALA A 217 -3.46 -0.30 -11.61
N ALA A 218 -3.52 0.86 -12.27
CA ALA A 218 -3.95 2.09 -11.66
C ALA A 218 -4.65 3.00 -12.67
N GLU A 219 -5.60 3.77 -12.18
CA GLU A 219 -6.22 4.88 -12.88
C GLU A 219 -6.01 6.16 -12.07
N PHE A 220 -5.70 7.25 -12.74
CA PHE A 220 -5.63 8.59 -12.17
C PHE A 220 -6.47 9.54 -13.03
N VAL A 221 -7.41 10.25 -12.42
CA VAL A 221 -8.15 11.33 -13.07
C VAL A 221 -7.62 12.65 -12.52
N ASN A 222 -6.85 13.36 -13.34
CA ASN A 222 -6.28 14.67 -13.00
C ASN A 222 -6.87 15.72 -13.92
N GLN A 223 -7.56 16.71 -13.33
CA GLN A 223 -8.20 17.82 -14.07
C GLN A 223 -9.10 17.34 -15.22
N GLY A 224 -9.88 16.27 -14.98
CA GLY A 224 -10.80 15.68 -15.96
C GLY A 224 -10.14 14.79 -17.02
N ARG A 225 -8.81 14.62 -17.00
CA ARG A 225 -8.09 13.71 -17.89
C ARG A 225 -7.79 12.39 -17.18
N THR A 226 -8.15 11.28 -17.81
CA THR A 226 -7.92 9.94 -17.30
C THR A 226 -6.59 9.39 -17.80
N PHE A 227 -5.76 8.93 -16.86
CA PHE A 227 -4.50 8.23 -17.10
C PHE A 227 -4.63 6.82 -16.54
N ARG A 228 -4.30 5.80 -17.34
CA ARG A 228 -4.36 4.39 -16.92
C ARG A 228 -3.03 3.71 -17.11
N ALA A 229 -2.68 2.87 -16.15
CA ALA A 229 -1.47 2.09 -16.14
C ALA A 229 -1.78 0.63 -15.80
N VAL A 230 -1.20 -0.29 -16.54
CA VAL A 230 -1.27 -1.73 -16.32
C VAL A 230 0.15 -2.28 -16.30
N HIS A 231 0.45 -3.06 -15.27
CA HIS A 231 1.72 -3.73 -15.14
C HIS A 231 1.82 -4.94 -16.07
N PHE A 232 2.92 -5.06 -16.82
CA PHE A 232 3.22 -6.24 -17.63
C PHE A 232 4.74 -6.48 -17.70
N GLY A 233 5.16 -7.72 -17.41
CA GLY A 233 6.58 -8.08 -17.31
C GLY A 233 7.32 -7.29 -16.23
N SER A 234 8.07 -6.28 -16.64
CA SER A 234 8.86 -5.40 -15.76
C SER A 234 8.51 -3.91 -15.89
N SER A 235 7.47 -3.55 -16.63
CA SER A 235 7.09 -2.15 -16.88
C SER A 235 5.58 -1.93 -16.77
N TYR A 236 5.19 -0.67 -16.90
CA TYR A 236 3.80 -0.23 -16.94
C TYR A 236 3.46 0.32 -18.32
N TYR A 237 2.26 -0.02 -18.78
CA TYR A 237 1.74 0.35 -20.09
C TYR A 237 0.34 0.94 -19.96
N THR A 238 -0.06 1.78 -20.91
CA THR A 238 -1.47 2.13 -21.09
C THR A 238 -2.27 0.89 -21.50
N PRO A 239 -3.61 0.89 -21.36
CA PRO A 239 -4.46 -0.22 -21.81
C PRO A 239 -4.26 -0.59 -23.30
N GLU A 240 -3.77 0.34 -24.13
CA GLU A 240 -3.46 0.11 -25.54
C GLU A 240 -2.03 -0.43 -25.78
N GLY A 241 -1.26 -0.69 -24.71
CA GLY A 241 0.10 -1.22 -24.79
C GLY A 241 1.20 -0.18 -25.01
N LYS A 242 0.91 1.11 -24.82
CA LYS A 242 1.94 2.18 -24.89
C LYS A 242 2.70 2.24 -23.58
N ASN A 243 4.03 2.29 -23.61
CA ASN A 243 4.82 2.30 -22.39
C ASN A 243 4.74 3.66 -21.67
N LEU A 244 4.47 3.62 -20.36
CA LEU A 244 4.30 4.81 -19.52
C LEU A 244 5.60 5.34 -18.92
N ARG A 245 6.67 4.53 -18.87
CA ARG A 245 7.97 5.04 -18.43
C ARG A 245 8.53 5.97 -19.50
N LYS A 246 9.05 7.12 -19.09
CA LYS A 246 9.89 7.96 -19.97
C LYS A 246 11.08 7.11 -20.42
N ALA A 247 11.38 7.08 -21.73
CA ALA A 247 12.51 6.31 -22.26
C ALA A 247 13.84 6.71 -21.59
N PHE A 248 13.89 7.96 -21.09
CA PHE A 248 15.06 8.55 -20.47
C PHE A 248 14.72 9.33 -19.19
N LEU A 249 15.51 9.13 -18.14
CA LEU A 249 15.59 10.00 -16.98
C LEU A 249 16.17 11.36 -17.40
N ARG A 250 15.75 12.44 -16.75
CA ARG A 250 16.28 13.79 -17.02
C ARG A 250 17.71 14.01 -16.52
N SER A 251 18.13 13.26 -15.50
CA SER A 251 19.48 13.34 -14.93
C SER A 251 20.08 11.96 -14.68
N PRO A 252 21.37 11.77 -14.99
CA PRO A 252 22.11 10.54 -14.67
C PRO A 252 22.53 10.43 -13.19
N LEU A 253 22.29 11.47 -12.37
CA LEU A 253 22.59 11.50 -10.94
C LEU A 253 21.29 11.59 -10.12
N GLU A 254 21.32 11.13 -8.87
CA GLU A 254 20.18 11.18 -7.94
C GLU A 254 19.92 12.58 -7.39
N PHE A 255 21.00 13.34 -7.16
CA PHE A 255 20.99 14.75 -6.80
C PHE A 255 22.07 15.45 -7.63
N SER A 256 21.73 16.56 -8.28
CA SER A 256 22.71 17.26 -9.11
C SER A 256 22.44 18.75 -9.24
N ARG A 257 23.50 19.56 -9.11
CA ARG A 257 23.54 20.93 -9.60
C ARG A 257 24.28 20.93 -10.94
N VAL A 258 23.63 21.44 -11.99
CA VAL A 258 24.31 21.66 -13.28
C VAL A 258 25.39 22.71 -13.06
N SER A 259 26.65 22.35 -13.26
CA SER A 259 27.79 23.26 -13.12
C SER A 259 28.11 23.97 -14.44
N SER A 260 27.85 23.33 -15.57
CA SER A 260 27.96 23.93 -16.91
C SER A 260 26.91 23.34 -17.86
N GLY A 261 26.19 24.21 -18.57
CA GLY A 261 25.23 23.81 -19.59
C GLY A 261 25.88 23.42 -20.94
N PHE A 262 25.02 23.01 -21.88
CA PHE A 262 25.35 22.69 -23.27
C PHE A 262 25.57 23.96 -24.11
N GLY A 263 26.61 24.01 -24.96
CA GLY A 263 26.86 25.17 -25.85
C GLY A 263 28.34 25.60 -25.97
N ARG A 264 28.63 26.72 -26.66
CA ARG A 264 30.01 27.22 -26.80
C ARG A 264 30.55 27.71 -25.46
N ARG A 265 31.72 27.20 -25.03
CA ARG A 265 32.45 27.69 -23.86
C ARG A 265 33.95 27.82 -24.12
N LEU A 266 34.62 28.62 -23.30
CA LEU A 266 36.07 28.71 -23.29
C LEU A 266 36.67 27.40 -22.73
N HIS A 267 37.51 26.73 -23.50
CA HIS A 267 38.16 25.48 -23.08
C HIS A 267 39.18 25.78 -21.96
N PRO A 268 39.06 25.16 -20.78
CA PRO A 268 39.86 25.54 -19.60
C PRO A 268 41.37 25.32 -19.81
N LEU A 269 41.75 24.30 -20.58
CA LEU A 269 43.16 23.98 -20.84
C LEU A 269 43.79 24.73 -22.03
N PHE A 270 42.99 25.09 -23.04
CA PHE A 270 43.50 25.60 -24.33
C PHE A 270 43.07 27.04 -24.60
N ARG A 271 42.27 27.64 -23.71
CA ARG A 271 41.75 29.02 -23.77
C ARG A 271 41.16 29.39 -25.15
N THR A 272 40.54 28.43 -25.82
CA THR A 272 39.84 28.61 -27.10
C THR A 272 38.35 28.34 -26.93
N TRP A 273 37.51 29.05 -27.68
CA TRP A 273 36.06 28.79 -27.68
C TRP A 273 35.78 27.46 -28.39
N ARG A 274 35.27 26.47 -27.65
CA ARG A 274 34.90 25.15 -28.17
C ARG A 274 33.45 24.82 -27.85
N ALA A 275 32.82 24.02 -28.69
CA ALA A 275 31.50 23.47 -28.38
C ALA A 275 31.62 22.51 -27.18
N HIS A 276 30.84 22.76 -26.14
CA HIS A 276 30.59 21.82 -25.07
C HIS A 276 29.41 20.96 -25.49
N GLU A 277 29.72 19.75 -25.95
CA GLU A 277 28.75 18.80 -26.50
C GLU A 277 27.99 18.00 -25.41
N GLY A 278 28.04 18.47 -24.16
CA GLY A 278 27.42 17.81 -23.02
C GLY A 278 26.97 18.76 -21.93
N ILE A 279 26.54 18.18 -20.82
CA ILE A 279 26.18 18.85 -19.58
C ILE A 279 27.12 18.36 -18.49
N ASP A 280 27.72 19.30 -17.75
CA ASP A 280 28.55 18.96 -16.61
C ASP A 280 27.72 19.04 -15.34
N TYR A 281 27.70 17.94 -14.60
CA TYR A 281 27.11 17.85 -13.27
C TYR A 281 28.23 17.82 -12.23
N ALA A 282 28.38 18.89 -11.46
CA ALA A 282 29.30 18.88 -10.33
C ALA A 282 28.76 17.94 -9.24
N ALA A 283 29.59 16.99 -8.83
CA ALA A 283 29.28 16.06 -7.75
C ALA A 283 30.60 15.51 -7.16
N PRO A 284 30.62 15.18 -5.86
CA PRO A 284 31.80 14.58 -5.24
C PRO A 284 32.25 13.29 -5.95
N THR A 285 33.57 13.06 -5.99
CA THR A 285 34.14 11.78 -6.45
C THR A 285 33.47 10.62 -5.71
N GLY A 286 33.06 9.58 -6.43
CA GLY A 286 32.37 8.43 -5.86
C GLY A 286 30.84 8.52 -5.89
N THR A 287 30.25 9.65 -6.30
CA THR A 287 28.79 9.75 -6.50
C THR A 287 28.34 8.73 -7.56
N ARG A 288 27.25 8.00 -7.31
CA ARG A 288 26.72 6.98 -8.25
C ARG A 288 26.25 7.64 -9.55
N VAL A 289 26.70 7.10 -10.68
CA VAL A 289 26.24 7.46 -12.03
C VAL A 289 25.32 6.36 -12.53
N ARG A 290 24.13 6.74 -13.00
CA ARG A 290 23.06 5.82 -13.38
C ARG A 290 22.79 5.88 -14.89
N ALA A 291 22.39 4.75 -15.48
CA ALA A 291 21.89 4.73 -16.84
C ALA A 291 20.56 5.52 -16.91
N VAL A 292 20.48 6.50 -17.82
CA VAL A 292 19.23 7.28 -17.96
C VAL A 292 18.12 6.48 -18.64
N GLY A 293 18.40 5.39 -19.31
CA GLY A 293 17.41 4.55 -19.99
C GLY A 293 17.96 3.17 -20.25
N ASP A 294 17.09 2.22 -20.59
CA ASP A 294 17.49 0.85 -20.94
C ASP A 294 18.49 0.87 -22.11
N ALA A 295 19.56 0.09 -22.00
CA ALA A 295 20.66 0.14 -22.95
C ALA A 295 21.50 -1.13 -23.01
N VAL A 296 22.33 -1.20 -24.05
CA VAL A 296 23.50 -2.07 -24.12
C VAL A 296 24.75 -1.21 -23.99
N VAL A 297 25.71 -1.66 -23.19
CA VAL A 297 27.00 -0.97 -23.04
C VAL A 297 27.79 -1.11 -24.34
N GLU A 298 27.84 -0.04 -25.13
CA GLU A 298 28.60 0.01 -26.38
C GLU A 298 30.10 0.12 -26.14
N PHE A 299 30.48 0.90 -25.12
CA PHE A 299 31.87 1.09 -24.72
C PHE A 299 31.98 1.31 -23.21
N ALA A 300 33.02 0.75 -22.61
CA ALA A 300 33.40 0.96 -21.21
C ALA A 300 34.93 0.91 -21.12
N GLY A 301 35.58 2.04 -20.85
CA GLY A 301 37.05 2.09 -20.82
C GLY A 301 37.61 3.52 -20.81
N LEU A 302 38.89 3.66 -21.14
CA LEU A 302 39.55 4.97 -21.29
C LEU A 302 39.38 5.52 -22.71
N LYS A 303 39.08 6.81 -22.86
CA LYS A 303 38.93 7.46 -24.17
C LYS A 303 39.40 8.92 -24.17
N GLY A 304 40.71 9.12 -24.33
CA GLY A 304 41.32 10.45 -24.51
C GLY A 304 40.83 11.47 -23.48
N GLY A 305 40.37 12.64 -23.95
CA GLY A 305 39.90 13.73 -23.11
C GLY A 305 38.72 13.38 -22.18
N TYR A 306 37.90 12.38 -22.51
CA TYR A 306 36.82 11.92 -21.62
C TYR A 306 37.32 11.17 -20.39
N GLY A 307 38.58 10.71 -20.36
CA GLY A 307 39.06 9.84 -19.29
C GLY A 307 38.34 8.49 -19.30
N LYS A 308 37.95 8.00 -18.12
CA LYS A 308 37.12 6.79 -17.99
C LYS A 308 35.69 7.15 -18.40
N VAL A 309 35.18 6.43 -19.39
CA VAL A 309 33.90 6.71 -20.02
C VAL A 309 33.09 5.44 -20.23
N VAL A 310 31.78 5.57 -20.04
CA VAL A 310 30.79 4.58 -20.48
C VAL A 310 29.97 5.21 -21.60
N ILE A 311 29.75 4.47 -22.68
CA ILE A 311 28.85 4.84 -23.77
C ILE A 311 27.74 3.79 -23.82
N LEU A 312 26.51 4.22 -23.69
CA LEU A 312 25.33 3.38 -23.72
C LEU A 312 24.59 3.55 -25.05
N ARG A 313 24.38 2.45 -25.77
CA ARG A 313 23.53 2.38 -26.95
C ARG A 313 22.12 2.03 -26.50
N HIS A 314 21.21 2.96 -26.70
CA HIS A 314 19.79 2.74 -26.46
C HIS A 314 19.11 2.27 -27.75
N GLN A 315 17.84 1.90 -27.65
CA GLN A 315 17.05 1.54 -28.82
C GLN A 315 16.96 2.67 -29.84
N GLY A 316 16.88 2.33 -31.12
CA GLY A 316 16.83 3.31 -32.21
C GLY A 316 18.14 4.07 -32.43
N ARG A 317 18.07 5.40 -32.47
CA ARG A 317 19.19 6.30 -32.81
C ARG A 317 19.81 7.00 -31.61
N TYR A 318 19.54 6.54 -30.39
CA TYR A 318 19.93 7.24 -29.17
C TYR A 318 21.18 6.63 -28.53
N THR A 319 22.10 7.49 -28.11
CA THR A 319 23.32 7.10 -27.39
C THR A 319 23.55 8.09 -26.25
N THR A 320 23.98 7.61 -25.09
CA THR A 320 24.40 8.49 -23.98
C THR A 320 25.85 8.24 -23.58
N VAL A 321 26.54 9.30 -23.19
CA VAL A 321 27.97 9.27 -22.82
C VAL A 321 28.12 9.76 -21.38
N TYR A 322 28.91 9.04 -20.59
CA TYR A 322 29.17 9.30 -19.18
C TYR A 322 30.67 9.30 -18.94
N ALA A 323 31.27 10.49 -18.84
CA ALA A 323 32.71 10.66 -18.84
C ALA A 323 33.26 11.18 -17.51
N HIS A 324 34.59 11.27 -17.43
CA HIS A 324 35.37 11.67 -16.26
C HIS A 324 35.18 10.77 -15.04
N LEU A 325 34.75 9.51 -15.24
CA LEU A 325 34.45 8.59 -14.15
C LEU A 325 35.69 8.29 -13.30
N SER A 326 35.51 8.06 -12.00
CA SER A 326 36.57 7.53 -11.11
C SER A 326 36.68 6.02 -11.26
N ARG A 327 35.53 5.34 -11.39
CA ARG A 327 35.42 3.89 -11.56
C ARG A 327 34.24 3.55 -12.47
N ILE A 328 34.44 2.54 -13.31
CA ILE A 328 33.40 1.96 -14.17
C ILE A 328 32.84 0.72 -13.45
N ALA A 329 31.52 0.55 -13.46
CA ALA A 329 30.83 -0.56 -12.79
C ALA A 329 30.31 -1.64 -13.76
N VAL A 330 30.42 -1.41 -15.07
CA VAL A 330 29.87 -2.26 -16.13
C VAL A 330 30.92 -2.60 -17.19
N GLN A 331 30.63 -3.59 -18.03
CA GLN A 331 31.50 -4.04 -19.10
C GLN A 331 30.80 -3.93 -20.46
N ARG A 332 31.58 -3.81 -21.54
CA ARG A 332 31.07 -3.78 -22.91
C ARG A 332 30.19 -5.00 -23.19
N GLY A 333 29.04 -4.79 -23.83
CA GLY A 333 28.07 -5.83 -24.17
C GLY A 333 27.04 -6.13 -23.07
N ALA A 334 27.24 -5.64 -21.84
CA ALA A 334 26.25 -5.82 -20.78
C ALA A 334 24.94 -5.08 -21.11
N ARG A 335 23.81 -5.68 -20.77
CA ARG A 335 22.51 -5.01 -20.75
C ARG A 335 22.36 -4.29 -19.42
N VAL A 336 21.89 -3.06 -19.44
CA VAL A 336 21.59 -2.25 -18.25
C VAL A 336 20.17 -1.71 -18.36
N ALA A 337 19.44 -1.75 -17.26
CA ALA A 337 18.15 -1.12 -17.14
C ALA A 337 18.31 0.38 -16.79
N GLN A 338 17.30 1.17 -17.09
CA GLN A 338 17.16 2.52 -16.54
C GLN A 338 17.38 2.50 -15.01
N ASN A 339 18.13 3.47 -14.49
CA ASN A 339 18.51 3.62 -13.07
C ASN A 339 19.64 2.70 -12.57
N ASP A 340 20.11 1.72 -13.36
CA ASP A 340 21.24 0.87 -13.00
C ASP A 340 22.53 1.69 -12.80
N THR A 341 23.34 1.33 -11.81
CA THR A 341 24.63 1.99 -11.56
C THR A 341 25.66 1.53 -12.59
N ILE A 342 26.14 2.47 -13.41
CA ILE A 342 27.09 2.20 -14.50
C ILE A 342 28.52 2.65 -14.16
N GLY A 343 28.67 3.50 -13.16
CA GLY A 343 29.97 4.03 -12.74
C GLY A 343 29.84 5.03 -11.61
N PHE A 344 30.94 5.71 -11.34
CA PHE A 344 31.06 6.65 -10.24
C PHE A 344 31.75 7.94 -10.71
N VAL A 345 31.24 9.08 -10.27
CA VAL A 345 31.80 10.41 -10.59
C VAL A 345 33.28 10.46 -10.21
N GLY A 346 34.07 11.18 -11.00
CA GLY A 346 35.49 11.39 -10.76
C GLY A 346 36.01 12.63 -11.48
N GLN A 347 37.30 12.59 -11.81
CA GLN A 347 38.02 13.67 -12.49
C GLN A 347 39.05 13.13 -13.49
N SER A 348 38.78 11.98 -14.11
CA SER A 348 39.73 11.39 -15.06
C SER A 348 39.68 12.11 -16.41
N GLY A 349 40.78 12.09 -17.17
CA GLY A 349 40.86 12.81 -18.45
C GLY A 349 41.00 14.32 -18.27
N TRP A 350 40.40 15.11 -19.16
CA TRP A 350 40.46 16.57 -19.12
C TRP A 350 39.34 17.15 -18.24
N ALA A 351 39.52 17.04 -16.93
CA ALA A 351 38.61 17.59 -15.93
C ALA A 351 39.35 18.55 -14.99
N THR A 352 38.77 19.70 -14.69
CA THR A 352 39.33 20.69 -13.75
C THR A 352 38.96 20.42 -12.28
N GLY A 353 38.01 19.51 -12.05
CA GLY A 353 37.60 19.05 -10.74
C GLY A 353 36.54 17.94 -10.85
N PRO A 354 36.10 17.35 -9.73
CA PRO A 354 35.13 16.26 -9.74
C PRO A 354 33.78 16.65 -10.37
N HIS A 355 33.44 16.01 -11.48
CA HIS A 355 32.14 16.19 -12.15
C HIS A 355 31.86 15.02 -13.09
N LEU A 356 30.59 14.88 -13.48
CA LEU A 356 30.18 14.02 -14.58
C LEU A 356 29.96 14.87 -15.82
N HIS A 357 30.67 14.56 -16.90
CA HIS A 357 30.32 15.06 -18.22
C HIS A 357 29.34 14.07 -18.87
N TYR A 358 28.14 14.57 -19.17
CA TYR A 358 27.03 13.79 -19.70
C TYR A 358 26.62 14.29 -21.08
N GLU A 359 26.51 13.38 -22.05
CA GLU A 359 25.97 13.73 -23.36
C GLU A 359 24.77 12.87 -23.71
N PHE A 360 23.78 13.51 -24.34
CA PHE A 360 22.67 12.85 -24.99
C PHE A 360 22.80 13.03 -26.51
N ARG A 361 22.91 11.93 -27.26
CA ARG A 361 23.15 11.96 -28.71
C ARG A 361 21.97 11.35 -29.48
N ILE A 362 21.62 11.99 -30.59
CA ILE A 362 20.57 11.55 -31.52
C ILE A 362 21.18 11.37 -32.91
N ALA A 363 21.26 10.13 -33.39
CA ALA A 363 22.07 9.71 -34.56
C ALA A 363 23.50 10.27 -34.53
N GLY A 364 24.19 10.08 -33.40
CA GLY A 364 25.58 10.48 -33.23
C GLY A 364 25.83 11.96 -32.93
N GLN A 365 24.83 12.84 -33.10
CA GLN A 365 24.96 14.27 -32.79
C GLN A 365 24.50 14.57 -31.37
N ALA A 366 25.34 15.24 -30.59
CA ALA A 366 24.98 15.68 -29.25
C ALA A 366 23.87 16.74 -29.26
N ARG A 367 22.93 16.63 -28.33
CA ARG A 367 21.77 17.51 -28.18
C ARG A 367 21.62 17.87 -26.70
N ASN A 368 21.13 19.08 -26.43
CA ASN A 368 20.81 19.48 -25.08
C ASN A 368 19.60 18.68 -24.56
N PRO A 369 19.76 17.78 -23.56
CA PRO A 369 18.66 16.98 -23.02
C PRO A 369 17.56 17.83 -22.36
N PHE A 370 17.83 19.08 -21.97
CA PHE A 370 16.80 19.96 -21.37
C PHE A 370 15.93 20.68 -22.40
N SER A 371 16.31 20.69 -23.68
CA SER A 371 15.58 21.42 -24.73
C SER A 371 14.94 20.50 -25.78
N ILE A 372 15.06 19.18 -25.63
CA ILE A 372 14.45 18.20 -26.53
C ILE A 372 13.28 17.53 -25.83
N ALA A 373 12.20 17.29 -26.58
CA ALA A 373 11.17 16.36 -26.14
C ALA A 373 11.79 14.96 -26.06
N MET A 374 11.87 14.39 -24.86
CA MET A 374 12.37 13.04 -24.67
C MET A 374 11.41 12.05 -25.35
N PRO A 375 11.92 11.06 -26.09
CA PRO A 375 11.05 10.06 -26.72
C PRO A 375 10.29 9.27 -25.65
N ALA A 376 9.05 8.89 -25.97
CA ALA A 376 8.32 7.89 -25.20
C ALA A 376 9.08 6.55 -25.26
N ALA A 377 9.01 5.75 -24.20
CA ALA A 377 9.54 4.39 -24.26
C ALA A 377 8.81 3.61 -25.36
N GLN A 378 9.51 2.65 -25.98
CA GLN A 378 8.91 1.86 -27.05
C GLN A 378 7.66 1.13 -26.54
N PRO A 379 6.60 1.06 -27.36
CA PRO A 379 5.42 0.28 -27.03
C PRO A 379 5.78 -1.20 -26.91
N LEU A 380 4.87 -1.96 -26.33
CA LEU A 380 5.02 -3.40 -26.21
C LEU A 380 5.24 -4.04 -27.61
N PRO A 381 6.19 -5.00 -27.77
CA PRO A 381 6.36 -5.70 -29.04
C PRO A 381 5.03 -6.30 -29.50
N ALA A 382 4.72 -6.19 -30.81
CA ALA A 382 3.44 -6.64 -31.36
C ALA A 382 3.11 -8.11 -31.04
N GLN A 383 4.13 -8.95 -30.88
CA GLN A 383 4.00 -10.37 -30.52
C GLN A 383 3.51 -10.58 -29.08
N GLN A 384 3.78 -9.64 -28.17
CA GLN A 384 3.36 -9.70 -26.77
C GLN A 384 2.02 -9.00 -26.54
N LEU A 385 1.55 -8.21 -27.50
CA LEU A 385 0.31 -7.44 -27.38
C LEU A 385 -0.92 -8.30 -27.07
N PRO A 386 -1.15 -9.47 -27.70
CA PRO A 386 -2.29 -10.32 -27.35
C PRO A 386 -2.26 -10.81 -25.90
N ALA A 387 -1.09 -11.23 -25.41
CA ALA A 387 -0.92 -11.67 -24.03
C ALA A 387 -1.14 -10.52 -23.04
N PHE A 388 -0.61 -9.34 -23.36
CA PHE A 388 -0.84 -8.14 -22.56
C PHE A 388 -2.31 -7.75 -22.48
N LEU A 389 -3.03 -7.76 -23.60
CA LEU A 389 -4.45 -7.40 -23.61
C LEU A 389 -5.28 -8.37 -22.76
N ALA A 390 -4.98 -9.67 -22.83
CA ALA A 390 -5.63 -10.68 -22.00
C ALA A 390 -5.38 -10.47 -20.49
N ASP A 391 -4.18 -10.02 -20.10
CA ASP A 391 -3.85 -9.70 -18.70
C ASP A 391 -4.43 -8.35 -18.26
N ALA A 392 -4.50 -7.38 -19.19
CA ALA A 392 -4.92 -6.01 -18.92
C ALA A 392 -6.43 -5.86 -18.78
N GLU A 393 -7.21 -6.55 -19.63
CA GLU A 393 -8.67 -6.47 -19.65
C GLU A 393 -9.33 -6.68 -18.27
N PRO A 394 -9.05 -7.76 -17.50
CA PRO A 394 -9.66 -7.95 -16.19
C PRO A 394 -9.22 -6.90 -15.15
N LEU A 395 -8.02 -6.34 -15.30
CA LEU A 395 -7.52 -5.30 -14.40
C LEU A 395 -8.18 -3.94 -14.70
N VAL A 396 -8.38 -3.61 -15.97
CA VAL A 396 -9.08 -2.39 -16.40
C VAL A 396 -10.55 -2.46 -16.00
N ALA A 397 -11.22 -3.59 -16.22
CA ALA A 397 -12.61 -3.78 -15.80
C ALA A 397 -12.79 -3.60 -14.28
N ARG A 398 -11.81 -4.07 -13.48
CA ARG A 398 -11.79 -3.82 -12.03
C ARG A 398 -11.70 -2.32 -11.73
N LEU A 399 -10.76 -1.59 -12.36
CA LEU A 399 -10.61 -0.14 -12.20
C LEU A 399 -11.91 0.61 -12.45
N GLU A 400 -12.62 0.27 -13.52
CA GLU A 400 -13.88 0.91 -13.92
C GLU A 400 -14.99 0.69 -12.88
N LEU A 401 -15.14 -0.54 -12.38
CA LEU A 401 -16.17 -0.88 -11.38
C LEU A 401 -16.11 0.03 -10.14
N LEU A 402 -14.91 0.40 -9.69
CA LEU A 402 -14.71 1.19 -8.47
C LEU A 402 -14.68 2.70 -8.74
N ALA A 403 -14.30 3.11 -9.95
CA ALA A 403 -14.44 4.50 -10.39
C ALA A 403 -15.93 4.92 -10.40
N ASP A 404 -16.81 4.06 -10.89
CA ASP A 404 -18.25 4.34 -10.95
C ASP A 404 -18.89 4.42 -9.57
N LEU A 405 -18.53 3.50 -8.65
CA LEU A 405 -19.03 3.50 -7.27
C LEU A 405 -18.65 4.77 -6.49
N THR A 406 -17.45 5.30 -6.74
CA THR A 406 -16.98 6.53 -6.08
C THR A 406 -17.71 7.76 -6.62
N THR A 407 -18.10 7.73 -7.89
CA THR A 407 -18.85 8.83 -8.53
C THR A 407 -20.30 8.87 -8.04
N LEU A 408 -20.90 7.70 -7.79
CA LEU A 408 -22.27 7.59 -7.25
C LEU A 408 -22.36 8.02 -5.78
N ALA A 409 -21.36 7.70 -4.96
CA ALA A 409 -21.34 8.07 -3.54
C ALA A 409 -21.11 9.58 -3.25
N GLN A 410 -20.81 10.38 -4.28
CA GLN A 410 -20.66 11.84 -4.19
C GLN A 410 -21.85 12.62 -4.79
N GLY A 411 -22.83 11.91 -5.35
CA GLY A 411 -24.03 12.50 -5.95
C GLY A 411 -25.19 12.73 -4.97
N ASP A 412 -25.03 12.34 -3.72
CA ASP A 412 -25.95 12.59 -2.58
C ASP A 412 -25.29 13.59 -1.59
#